data_AF-A0A4Y2KPG5-F1
#
_entry.id   AF-A0A4Y2KPG5-F1
#
_cell.length_a   1.000
_cell.length_b   1.000
_cell.length_c   1.000
_cell.angle_alpha   90.00
_cell.angle_beta   90.00
_cell.angle_gamma   90.00
#
_symmetry.space_group_name_H-M   'P 1'
#
loop_
_entity.id
_entity.type
_entity.pdbx_description
1 polymer ?
#
loop_
_entity_poly.entity_id
_entity_poly.type
_entity_poly.pdbx_seq_one_letter_code
_entity_poly.pdbx_strand_id
1 'polypeptide(L)'
;MIPTLNKSPEVGLKVSALSGGGNVLYLEGSICDIPCLFLVDTGTNITLLRAVLVRKLKKRLIYTAPNLTLKTATGEKAKIQGKLDASIECGSRKFQHRVYIADITDSRILGLDFFQKFKFTVDLEKNEIRTGSEKISLFSVST
;
A
#
# COMPACT_ATOMS: atom_id res chain seq x y z
N MET A 1 -8.09 55.14 0.55
CA MET A 1 -7.36 54.32 -0.45
C MET A 1 -6.75 53.15 0.30
N ILE A 2 -7.37 51.97 0.20
CA ILE A 2 -7.03 50.76 0.98
C ILE A 2 -6.07 49.93 0.11
N PRO A 3 -4.91 49.45 0.62
CA PRO A 3 -4.01 48.64 -0.18
C PRO A 3 -4.62 47.27 -0.43
N THR A 4 -4.62 46.84 -1.70
CA THR A 4 -5.11 45.54 -2.13
C THR A 4 -4.14 44.44 -1.67
N LEU A 5 -4.68 43.45 -0.96
CA LEU A 5 -3.97 42.24 -0.54
C LEU A 5 -3.62 41.41 -1.79
N ASN A 6 -2.32 41.30 -2.11
CA ASN A 6 -1.85 40.42 -3.17
C ASN A 6 -2.17 38.97 -2.79
N LYS A 7 -3.09 38.35 -3.53
CA LYS A 7 -3.29 36.90 -3.48
C LYS A 7 -2.01 36.23 -3.99
N SER A 8 -1.41 35.37 -3.17
CA SER A 8 -0.39 34.43 -3.62
C SER A 8 -0.95 33.62 -4.79
N PRO A 9 -0.18 33.32 -5.85
CA PRO A 9 -0.64 32.36 -6.84
C PRO A 9 -0.84 31.04 -6.10
N GLU A 10 -2.08 30.54 -6.09
CA GLU A 10 -2.34 29.16 -5.76
C GLU A 10 -1.63 28.35 -6.84
N VAL A 11 -0.42 27.88 -6.54
CA VAL A 11 0.19 26.77 -7.27
C VAL A 11 -0.68 25.57 -6.95
N GLY A 12 -1.79 25.45 -7.66
CA GLY A 12 -2.66 24.28 -7.60
C GLY A 12 -1.78 23.09 -7.94
N LEU A 13 -1.44 22.29 -6.92
CA LEU A 13 -0.83 21.00 -7.14
C LEU A 13 -1.84 20.21 -7.97
N LYS A 14 -1.56 20.09 -9.27
CA LYS A 14 -2.35 19.28 -10.18
C LYS A 14 -2.12 17.82 -9.78
N VAL A 15 -2.91 17.36 -8.82
CA VAL A 15 -3.05 15.93 -8.54
C VAL A 15 -3.83 15.36 -9.71
N SER A 16 -3.12 14.94 -10.75
CA SER A 16 -3.70 14.08 -11.77
C SER A 16 -4.08 12.78 -11.09
N ALA A 17 -5.39 12.55 -10.90
CA ALA A 17 -5.89 11.19 -10.92
C ALA A 17 -5.45 10.59 -12.26
N LEU A 18 -4.44 9.72 -12.23
CA LEU A 18 -3.85 9.09 -13.40
C LEU A 18 -4.88 8.15 -14.04
N SER A 19 -5.66 8.65 -14.99
CA SER A 19 -6.04 7.84 -16.14
C SER A 19 -5.02 8.14 -17.26
N GLY A 20 -3.99 7.29 -17.38
CA GLY A 20 -3.06 7.31 -18.51
C GLY A 20 -1.59 7.04 -18.16
N GLY A 21 -1.12 5.81 -18.38
CA GLY A 21 0.31 5.51 -18.60
C GLY A 21 1.23 5.53 -17.37
N GLY A 22 0.75 5.15 -16.19
CA GLY A 22 1.60 4.93 -15.01
C GLY A 22 1.94 3.45 -14.84
N ASN A 23 3.23 3.12 -14.67
CA ASN A 23 3.65 1.77 -14.34
C ASN A 23 3.24 1.44 -12.89
N VAL A 24 2.30 0.52 -12.72
CA VAL A 24 1.93 0.02 -11.40
C VAL A 24 2.99 -0.99 -10.95
N LEU A 25 3.63 -0.73 -9.81
CA LEU A 25 4.72 -1.56 -9.30
C LEU A 25 4.21 -2.66 -8.37
N TYR A 26 4.61 -3.88 -8.69
CA TYR A 26 4.31 -5.06 -7.91
C TYR A 26 5.58 -5.70 -7.35
N LEU A 27 5.47 -6.23 -6.14
CA LEU A 27 6.48 -7.05 -5.48
C LEU A 27 5.97 -8.49 -5.43
N GLU A 28 6.78 -9.42 -5.90
CA GLU A 28 6.52 -10.85 -5.71
C GLU A 28 6.86 -11.28 -4.27
N GLY A 29 6.03 -12.15 -3.72
CA GLY A 29 6.22 -12.67 -2.39
C GLY A 29 5.16 -13.66 -1.96
N SER A 30 5.00 -13.83 -0.66
CA SER A 30 3.91 -14.62 -0.09
C SER A 30 3.29 -13.93 1.13
N ILE A 31 2.02 -14.24 1.41
CA ILE A 31 1.36 -13.89 2.66
C ILE A 31 0.83 -15.16 3.32
N CYS A 32 1.27 -15.44 4.54
CA CYS A 32 0.96 -16.70 5.25
C CYS A 32 1.23 -17.93 4.39
N ASP A 33 2.41 -17.95 3.74
CA ASP A 33 2.89 -19.03 2.87
C ASP A 33 2.07 -19.24 1.59
N ILE A 34 1.17 -18.31 1.27
CA ILE A 34 0.43 -18.29 0.00
C ILE A 34 1.13 -17.32 -0.95
N PRO A 35 1.70 -17.80 -2.07
CA PRO A 35 2.31 -16.94 -3.09
C PRO A 35 1.35 -15.88 -3.63
N CYS A 36 1.85 -14.66 -3.83
CA CYS A 36 1.07 -13.55 -4.34
C CYS A 36 1.93 -12.38 -4.84
N LEU A 37 1.27 -11.48 -5.57
CA LEU A 37 1.80 -10.16 -5.88
C LEU A 37 1.24 -9.13 -4.90
N PHE A 38 2.11 -8.25 -4.43
CA PHE A 38 1.77 -7.09 -3.62
C PHE A 38 1.88 -5.82 -4.45
N LEU A 39 0.84 -4.99 -4.45
CA LEU A 39 0.96 -3.62 -4.93
C LEU A 39 1.88 -2.84 -3.98
N VAL A 40 2.90 -2.19 -4.52
CA VAL A 40 3.75 -1.24 -3.79
C VAL A 40 3.09 0.13 -3.83
N ASP A 41 2.50 0.55 -2.72
CA ASP A 41 1.74 1.81 -2.66
C ASP A 41 2.29 2.71 -1.53
N THR A 42 3.07 3.71 -1.92
CA THR A 42 3.55 4.76 -1.02
C THR A 42 2.48 5.81 -0.70
N GLY A 43 1.32 5.76 -1.36
CA GLY A 43 0.17 6.60 -1.11
C GLY A 43 -0.71 6.13 0.05
N THR A 44 -0.51 4.90 0.56
CA THR A 44 -1.20 4.40 1.77
C THR A 44 -0.25 4.30 2.96
N ASN A 45 -0.71 4.78 4.11
CA ASN A 45 0.03 4.66 5.37
C ASN A 45 0.01 3.24 5.94
N ILE A 46 -0.94 2.40 5.54
CA ILE A 46 -1.14 1.07 6.13
C ILE A 46 -1.17 -0.03 5.08
N THR A 47 -0.67 -1.19 5.47
CA THR A 47 -0.69 -2.41 4.66
C THR A 47 -2.07 -3.06 4.69
N LEU A 48 -2.60 -3.36 3.51
CA LEU A 48 -3.99 -3.78 3.29
C LEU A 48 -4.09 -5.14 2.60
N LEU A 49 -5.11 -5.89 2.99
CA LEU A 49 -5.54 -7.10 2.32
C LEU A 49 -7.03 -7.01 2.04
N ARG A 50 -7.42 -7.40 0.82
CA ARG A 50 -8.81 -7.44 0.42
C ARG A 50 -9.60 -8.45 1.25
N ALA A 51 -10.76 -8.05 1.74
CA ALA A 51 -11.62 -8.84 2.63
C ALA A 51 -11.91 -10.27 2.13
N VAL A 52 -12.20 -10.42 0.83
CA VAL A 52 -12.51 -11.74 0.24
C VAL A 52 -11.35 -12.74 0.33
N LEU A 53 -10.11 -12.27 0.47
CA LEU A 53 -8.92 -13.11 0.54
C LEU A 53 -8.64 -13.66 1.94
N VAL A 54 -9.20 -13.06 2.98
CA VAL A 54 -9.02 -13.53 4.37
C VAL A 54 -9.44 -14.99 4.52
N ARG A 55 -10.52 -15.40 3.84
CA ARG A 55 -11.02 -16.78 3.85
C ARG A 55 -9.98 -17.78 3.36
N LYS A 56 -9.10 -17.38 2.43
CA LYS A 56 -8.03 -18.24 1.90
C LYS A 56 -6.91 -18.47 2.92
N LEU A 57 -6.65 -17.49 3.80
CA LEU A 57 -5.54 -17.55 4.75
C LEU A 57 -5.79 -18.51 5.92
N LYS A 58 -7.02 -19.03 6.10
CA LYS A 58 -7.43 -19.89 7.25
C LYS A 58 -7.07 -19.31 8.63
N LYS A 59 -6.72 -18.03 8.72
CA LYS A 59 -6.37 -17.32 9.95
C LYS A 59 -7.61 -16.63 10.52
N ARG A 60 -7.68 -16.56 11.86
CA ARG A 60 -8.71 -15.79 12.55
C ARG A 60 -8.38 -14.30 12.47
N LEU A 61 -9.38 -13.48 12.18
CA LEU A 61 -9.29 -12.03 12.29
C LEU A 61 -9.11 -11.63 13.75
N ILE A 62 -8.12 -10.78 14.01
CA ILE A 62 -7.84 -10.26 15.35
C ILE A 62 -8.49 -8.89 15.45
N TYR A 63 -9.65 -8.86 16.10
CA TYR A 63 -10.40 -7.67 16.54
C TYR A 63 -10.84 -6.66 15.47
N THR A 64 -12.14 -6.38 15.52
CA THR A 64 -12.90 -5.40 14.74
C THR A 64 -12.79 -4.01 15.38
N ALA A 65 -12.12 -3.06 14.73
CA ALA A 65 -12.28 -1.65 15.06
C ALA A 65 -13.49 -1.12 14.27
N PRO A 66 -14.68 -1.01 14.87
CA PRO A 66 -15.93 -0.84 14.11
C PRO A 66 -16.03 0.47 13.33
N ASN A 67 -15.15 1.44 13.59
CA ASN A 67 -15.27 2.82 13.13
C ASN A 67 -14.07 3.32 12.30
N LEU A 68 -13.10 2.45 11.96
CA LEU A 68 -11.97 2.88 11.13
C LEU A 68 -12.35 2.82 9.65
N THR A 69 -12.13 3.94 8.95
CA THR A 69 -12.46 4.09 7.53
C THR A 69 -11.22 4.58 6.79
N LEU A 70 -10.92 3.95 5.65
CA LEU A 70 -9.95 4.42 4.69
C LEU A 70 -10.59 5.46 3.80
N LYS A 71 -9.89 6.56 3.55
CA LYS A 71 -10.25 7.51 2.50
C LYS A 71 -9.26 7.35 1.35
N THR A 72 -9.75 7.04 0.16
CA THR A 72 -8.91 6.92 -1.04
C THR A 72 -8.56 8.31 -1.60
N ALA A 73 -7.63 8.35 -2.56
CA ALA A 73 -7.30 9.57 -3.29
C ALA A 73 -8.50 10.16 -4.04
N THR A 74 -9.46 9.33 -4.48
CA THR A 74 -10.72 9.76 -5.12
C THR A 74 -11.73 10.33 -4.11
N GLY A 75 -11.45 10.22 -2.82
CA GLY A 75 -12.34 10.65 -1.74
C GLY A 75 -13.36 9.59 -1.31
N GLU A 76 -13.37 8.42 -1.96
CA GLU A 76 -14.19 7.28 -1.57
C GLU A 76 -13.78 6.75 -0.20
N LYS A 77 -14.74 6.15 0.49
CA LYS A 77 -14.56 5.63 1.84
C LYS A 77 -14.73 4.12 1.84
N ALA A 78 -13.70 3.40 2.30
CA ALA A 78 -13.75 1.96 2.48
C ALA A 78 -13.67 1.62 3.97
N LYS A 79 -14.57 0.77 4.46
CA LYS A 79 -14.57 0.36 5.86
C LYS A 79 -13.48 -0.68 6.11
N ILE A 80 -12.73 -0.52 7.19
CA ILE A 80 -11.83 -1.56 7.69
C ILE A 80 -12.66 -2.58 8.47
N GLN A 81 -12.64 -3.82 8.01
CA GLN A 81 -13.38 -4.94 8.60
C GLN A 81 -12.64 -5.54 9.81
N GLY A 82 -11.32 -5.37 9.87
CA GLY A 82 -10.49 -5.88 10.97
C GLY A 82 -9.01 -5.82 10.62
N LYS A 83 -8.22 -6.57 11.38
CA LYS A 83 -6.78 -6.74 11.15
C LYS A 83 -6.36 -8.17 11.47
N LEU A 84 -5.21 -8.59 10.97
CA LEU A 84 -4.57 -9.85 11.34
C LEU A 84 -3.06 -9.68 11.35
N ASP A 85 -2.36 -10.47 12.14
CA ASP A 85 -0.90 -10.56 12.08
C ASP A 85 -0.52 -11.67 11.08
N ALA A 86 0.18 -11.28 10.02
CA ALA A 86 0.59 -12.13 8.91
C ALA A 86 2.11 -12.23 8.81
N SER A 87 2.58 -13.39 8.35
CA SER A 87 3.91 -13.50 7.76
C SER A 87 3.84 -13.02 6.32
N ILE A 88 4.65 -12.03 5.98
CA ILE A 88 4.86 -11.56 4.61
C ILE A 88 6.28 -11.95 4.23
N GLU A 89 6.45 -12.60 3.09
CA GLU A 89 7.75 -12.97 2.57
C GLU A 89 8.00 -12.22 1.27
N CYS A 90 9.20 -11.66 1.11
CA CYS A 90 9.68 -11.11 -0.14
C CYS A 90 11.21 -11.24 -0.18
N GLY A 91 11.74 -11.61 -1.34
CA GLY A 91 13.14 -12.05 -1.44
C GLY A 91 13.39 -13.26 -0.53
N SER A 92 14.49 -13.21 0.22
CA SER A 92 14.93 -14.25 1.16
C SER A 92 14.43 -14.04 2.59
N ARG A 93 13.60 -13.03 2.84
CA ARG A 93 13.22 -12.60 4.19
C ARG A 93 11.73 -12.76 4.44
N LYS A 94 11.43 -13.16 5.68
CA LYS A 94 10.07 -13.28 6.20
C LYS A 94 9.85 -12.30 7.35
N PHE A 95 8.73 -11.58 7.29
CA PHE A 95 8.39 -10.47 8.16
C PHE A 95 7.05 -10.73 8.85
N GLN A 96 6.98 -10.56 10.17
CA GLN A 96 5.70 -10.56 10.88
C GLN A 96 5.14 -9.14 10.92
N HIS A 97 4.03 -8.93 10.22
CA HIS A 97 3.40 -7.62 10.08
C HIS A 97 1.90 -7.66 10.28
N ARG A 98 1.38 -6.55 10.79
CA ARG A 98 -0.06 -6.37 10.98
C ARG A 98 -0.66 -5.87 9.67
N VAL A 99 -1.64 -6.61 9.17
CA VAL A 99 -2.33 -6.31 7.91
C VAL A 99 -3.77 -5.97 8.21
N TYR A 100 -4.24 -4.86 7.63
CA TYR A 100 -5.62 -4.40 7.78
C TYR A 100 -6.50 -4.97 6.67
N ILE A 101 -7.73 -5.31 7.01
CA ILE A 101 -8.68 -5.94 6.11
C ILE A 101 -9.69 -4.89 5.67
N ALA A 102 -9.81 -4.66 4.37
CA ALA A 102 -10.75 -3.71 3.81
C ALA A 102 -11.39 -4.24 2.52
N ASP A 103 -12.55 -3.69 2.17
CA ASP A 103 -13.16 -3.93 0.86
C ASP A 103 -12.57 -2.94 -0.15
N ILE A 104 -11.42 -3.32 -0.71
CA ILE A 104 -10.66 -2.55 -1.71
C ILE A 104 -10.67 -3.29 -3.05
N THR A 105 -10.39 -2.56 -4.13
CA THR A 105 -10.25 -3.12 -5.49
C THR A 105 -9.02 -4.01 -5.59
N ASP A 106 -7.86 -3.47 -5.19
CA ASP A 106 -6.59 -4.17 -5.22
C ASP A 106 -6.54 -5.28 -4.18
N SER A 107 -5.86 -6.37 -4.53
CA SER A 107 -5.94 -7.58 -3.73
C SER A 107 -5.10 -7.49 -2.44
N ARG A 108 -3.90 -6.92 -2.55
CA ARG A 108 -2.86 -6.86 -1.51
C ARG A 108 -2.02 -5.61 -1.74
N ILE A 109 -1.93 -4.74 -0.74
CA ILE A 109 -1.21 -3.48 -0.83
C ILE A 109 -0.20 -3.42 0.31
N LEU A 110 1.08 -3.21 0.00
CA LEU A 110 2.10 -2.85 0.96
C LEU A 110 2.13 -1.34 1.12
N GLY A 111 1.88 -0.89 2.34
CA GLY A 111 1.88 0.53 2.69
C GLY A 111 3.19 0.99 3.33
N LEU A 112 3.26 2.29 3.60
CA LEU A 112 4.42 2.91 4.24
C LEU A 112 4.75 2.28 5.61
N ASP A 113 3.76 1.83 6.38
CA ASP A 113 3.99 1.15 7.67
C ASP A 113 4.92 -0.08 7.55
N PHE A 114 4.79 -0.86 6.48
CA PHE A 114 5.64 -2.01 6.22
C PHE A 114 7.04 -1.57 5.80
N PHE A 115 7.11 -0.68 4.81
CA PHE A 115 8.41 -0.21 4.29
C PHE A 115 9.25 0.48 5.36
N GLN A 116 8.63 1.36 6.16
CA GLN A 116 9.32 2.07 7.24
C GLN A 116 9.75 1.13 8.36
N LYS A 117 8.86 0.24 8.81
CA LYS A 117 9.16 -0.69 9.92
C LYS A 117 10.34 -1.60 9.61
N PHE A 118 10.44 -2.08 8.37
CA PHE A 118 11.49 -3.00 7.94
C PHE A 118 12.62 -2.32 7.16
N LYS A 119 12.66 -0.98 7.19
CA LYS A 119 13.72 -0.14 6.60
C LYS A 119 13.98 -0.45 5.12
N PHE A 120 12.90 -0.61 4.37
CA PHE A 120 12.98 -0.74 2.93
C PHE A 120 13.21 0.63 2.28
N THR A 121 14.07 0.64 1.27
CA THR A 121 14.18 1.74 0.32
C THR A 121 13.54 1.30 -1.00
N VAL A 122 12.67 2.13 -1.57
CA VAL A 122 12.10 1.92 -2.90
C VAL A 122 12.90 2.74 -3.91
N ASP A 123 13.60 2.08 -4.82
CA ASP A 123 14.39 2.69 -5.90
C ASP A 123 13.60 2.56 -7.20
N LEU A 124 12.91 3.64 -7.57
CA LEU A 124 12.06 3.70 -8.77
C LEU A 124 12.86 3.76 -10.07
N GLU A 125 14.11 4.24 -10.02
CA GLU A 125 14.98 4.28 -11.21
C GLU A 125 15.39 2.86 -11.61
N LYS A 126 15.69 2.02 -10.62
CA LYS A 126 16.08 0.63 -10.85
C LYS A 126 14.93 -0.38 -10.81
N ASN A 127 13.72 0.07 -10.51
CA ASN A 127 12.57 -0.79 -10.21
C ASN A 127 12.95 -1.89 -9.18
N GLU A 128 13.55 -1.50 -8.04
CA GLU A 128 13.91 -2.45 -6.98
C GLU A 128 13.53 -1.91 -5.59
N ILE A 129 13.26 -2.82 -4.66
CA ILE A 129 13.28 -2.51 -3.23
C ILE A 129 14.55 -3.06 -2.60
N ARG A 130 15.05 -2.36 -1.58
CA ARG A 130 16.29 -2.72 -0.88
C ARG A 130 16.07 -2.80 0.61
N THR A 131 16.59 -3.86 1.24
CA THR A 131 16.62 -3.99 2.70
C THR A 131 17.94 -4.61 3.14
N GLY A 132 18.70 -3.90 3.98
CA GLY A 132 20.08 -4.27 4.28
C GLY A 132 20.93 -4.36 3.01
N SER A 133 21.53 -5.53 2.76
CA SER A 133 22.31 -5.83 1.55
C SER A 133 21.49 -6.43 0.40
N GLU A 134 20.21 -6.74 0.64
CA GLU A 134 19.36 -7.43 -0.32
C GLU A 134 18.66 -6.45 -1.25
N LYS A 135 18.54 -6.86 -2.52
CA LYS A 135 17.82 -6.15 -3.57
C LYS A 135 16.77 -7.09 -4.14
N ILE A 136 15.55 -6.60 -4.30
CA ILE A 136 14.42 -7.38 -4.81
C ILE A 136 13.79 -6.57 -5.94
N SER A 137 13.72 -7.17 -7.13
CA SER A 137 13.13 -6.52 -8.30
C SER A 137 11.62 -6.32 -8.14
N LEU A 138 11.15 -5.19 -8.64
CA LEU A 138 9.75 -4.86 -8.81
C LEU A 138 9.36 -5.08 -10.27
N PHE A 139 8.11 -5.49 -10.48
CA PHE A 139 7.54 -5.65 -11.81
C PHE A 139 6.54 -4.55 -12.09
N SER A 140 6.65 -3.90 -13.25
CA SER A 140 5.66 -2.96 -13.73
C SER A 140 4.60 -3.67 -14.56
N VAL A 141 3.33 -3.42 -14.27
CA VAL A 141 2.23 -3.75 -15.19
C VAL A 141 1.77 -2.46 -15.85
N SER A 142 1.81 -2.42 -17.19
CA SER A 142 1.22 -1.35 -17.98
C SER A 142 -0.28 -1.56 -18.06
N THR A 143 -1.07 -0.55 -17.69
CA THR A 143 -2.54 -0.53 -17.77
C THR A 143 -3.05 0.11 -19.05
#